data_AF-H9B9L9-F1
#
_entry.id   AF-H9B9L9-F1
#
_cell.length_a   1.000
_cell.length_b   1.000
_cell.length_c   1.000
_cell.angle_alpha   90.00
_cell.angle_beta   90.00
_cell.angle_gamma   90.00
#
_symmetry.space_group_name_H-M   'P 1'
#
loop_
_entity.id
_entity.type
_entity.pdbx_description
1 polymer ?
#
loop_
_entity_poly.entity_id
_entity_poly.type
_entity_poly.pdbx_seq_one_letter_code
_entity_poly.pdbx_strand_id
1 'polypeptide(L)'
;MQLHRLAARPLTVPTVHVSALFRRTHQRSFSSQSEYDVVVIGGGPGGYVAAIKAAQLGLKTACVEKRGALGGTCLNVGCIPSKALLNMSHKYKEASSDFSRFGIRVSDVSVDISSMQDYKDKIVSGLTQGIEGLFKRNKVDYLNGTGRLAGPHAVQVQPIDAGNPQMLMAKNVILATGSEPAPLAGGALEVDEETIVSSTGALALPRVPKHLVVVGGGVIGLELGSVWRNLGAEVTVVEFCDKIIPALDAEIGRAFQKLLERQGIKFMFGTKVVGSQKADGGVTLSLENVKSGDASEVQCDVVLVAVGRRPYTKDLGLEELGINLDNRGRVVVNEQMQVPNYPNIMAIGDLIQGVRKTSIQMFHVYKRTLLTPPSFQAQPDA
;
A
#
# COMPACT_ATOMS: atom_id res chain seq x y z
N MET A 1 -40.99 35.21 -77.76
CA MET A 1 -41.17 33.97 -78.55
C MET A 1 -41.48 32.87 -77.54
N GLN A 2 -42.70 32.33 -77.36
CA GLN A 2 -43.60 31.70 -78.35
C GLN A 2 -42.82 30.76 -79.28
N LEU A 3 -43.06 29.46 -79.46
CA LEU A 3 -44.07 28.48 -78.98
C LEU A 3 -43.35 27.10 -78.83
N HIS A 4 -43.91 25.94 -78.44
CA HIS A 4 -45.32 25.52 -78.30
C HIS A 4 -45.51 24.50 -77.13
N ARG A 5 -46.16 23.35 -77.37
CA ARG A 5 -46.29 22.14 -76.51
C ARG A 5 -45.92 20.91 -77.35
N LEU A 6 -45.55 19.80 -76.70
CA LEU A 6 -46.15 18.47 -76.94
C LEU A 6 -45.78 17.52 -75.78
N ALA A 7 -46.71 16.65 -75.39
CA ALA A 7 -46.55 15.72 -74.27
C ALA A 7 -47.08 14.34 -74.67
N ALA A 8 -46.36 13.27 -74.32
CA ALA A 8 -46.84 11.89 -74.47
C ALA A 8 -46.18 10.92 -73.47
N ARG A 9 -47.00 10.48 -72.50
CA ARG A 9 -47.03 9.19 -71.76
C ARG A 9 -45.73 8.55 -71.20
N PRO A 10 -45.72 8.15 -69.90
CA PRO A 10 -44.67 7.31 -69.33
C PRO A 10 -44.87 5.82 -69.68
N LEU A 11 -43.76 5.08 -69.80
CA LEU A 11 -43.75 3.62 -69.86
C LEU A 11 -43.67 3.03 -68.44
N THR A 12 -44.62 2.15 -68.10
CA THR A 12 -44.62 1.38 -66.85
C THR A 12 -43.69 0.18 -66.97
N VAL A 13 -42.72 0.05 -66.06
CA VAL A 13 -41.82 -1.11 -65.92
C VAL A 13 -42.20 -1.87 -64.64
N PRO A 14 -42.29 -3.22 -64.64
CA PRO A 14 -42.82 -3.97 -63.51
C PRO A 14 -41.90 -4.01 -62.29
N THR A 15 -42.50 -3.90 -61.11
CA THR A 15 -41.81 -3.97 -59.82
C THR A 15 -41.40 -5.41 -59.49
N VAL A 16 -40.09 -5.71 -59.49
CA VAL A 16 -39.58 -7.01 -59.02
C VAL A 16 -39.44 -6.97 -57.50
N HIS A 17 -40.23 -7.77 -56.78
CA HIS A 17 -40.01 -8.02 -55.36
C HIS A 17 -38.81 -8.97 -55.17
N VAL A 18 -37.67 -8.42 -54.76
CA VAL A 18 -36.55 -9.23 -54.24
C VAL A 18 -36.67 -9.31 -52.72
N SER A 19 -37.10 -10.47 -52.22
CA SER A 19 -37.13 -10.79 -50.79
C SER A 19 -35.71 -10.99 -50.26
N ALA A 20 -35.10 -9.91 -49.77
CA ALA A 20 -33.82 -9.98 -49.08
C ALA A 20 -33.94 -10.79 -47.78
N LEU A 21 -33.52 -12.06 -47.80
CA LEU A 21 -33.32 -12.82 -46.58
C LEU A 21 -32.28 -12.11 -45.71
N PHE A 22 -32.73 -11.46 -44.64
CA PHE A 22 -31.89 -11.00 -43.55
C PHE A 22 -31.27 -12.21 -42.84
N ARG A 23 -30.18 -12.72 -43.40
CA ARG A 23 -29.29 -13.67 -42.74
C ARG A 23 -28.69 -12.92 -41.57
N ARG A 24 -29.28 -13.06 -40.37
CA ARG A 24 -28.71 -12.60 -39.10
C ARG A 24 -27.35 -13.25 -38.93
N THR A 25 -26.31 -12.62 -39.44
CA THR A 25 -24.94 -12.87 -38.99
C THR A 25 -24.91 -12.43 -37.54
N HIS A 26 -25.03 -13.40 -36.63
CA HIS A 26 -24.53 -13.24 -35.28
C HIS A 26 -23.02 -13.02 -35.40
N GLN A 27 -22.64 -11.77 -35.62
CA GLN A 27 -21.28 -11.31 -35.48
C GLN A 27 -20.99 -11.45 -33.98
N ARG A 28 -20.43 -12.61 -33.62
CA ARG A 28 -19.84 -12.81 -32.30
C ARG A 28 -18.76 -11.76 -32.20
N SER A 29 -19.06 -10.70 -31.45
CA SER A 29 -18.06 -9.83 -30.88
C SER A 29 -17.23 -10.67 -29.92
N PHE A 30 -16.26 -11.39 -30.48
CA PHE A 30 -15.06 -11.71 -29.74
C PHE A 30 -14.44 -10.36 -29.42
N SER A 31 -14.67 -9.84 -28.22
CA SER A 31 -13.74 -8.86 -27.69
C SER A 31 -12.37 -9.54 -27.74
N SER A 32 -11.43 -8.93 -28.45
CA SER A 32 -10.06 -9.38 -28.45
C SER A 32 -9.54 -9.16 -27.03
N GLN A 33 -9.72 -10.16 -26.16
CA GLN A 33 -9.13 -10.20 -24.83
C GLN A 33 -7.63 -10.03 -25.06
N SER A 34 -7.16 -8.82 -24.76
CA SER A 34 -5.77 -8.45 -24.95
C SER A 34 -4.97 -9.26 -23.96
N GLU A 35 -4.39 -10.36 -24.43
CA GLU A 35 -3.47 -11.15 -23.63
C GLU A 35 -2.29 -10.26 -23.23
N TYR A 36 -1.93 -10.34 -21.95
CA TYR A 36 -0.75 -9.70 -21.38
C TYR A 36 0.33 -10.78 -21.16
N ASP A 37 1.60 -10.39 -21.30
CA ASP A 37 2.70 -11.25 -20.91
C ASP A 37 2.84 -11.28 -19.37
N VAL A 38 2.55 -10.16 -18.71
CA VAL A 38 2.59 -9.99 -17.25
C VAL A 38 1.44 -9.12 -16.76
N VAL A 39 0.71 -9.59 -15.73
CA VAL A 39 -0.19 -8.74 -14.93
C VAL A 39 0.34 -8.66 -13.49
N VAL A 40 0.50 -7.44 -12.98
CA VAL A 40 0.92 -7.20 -11.58
C VAL A 40 -0.28 -6.74 -10.75
N ILE A 41 -0.58 -7.43 -9.65
CA ILE A 41 -1.64 -7.05 -8.71
C ILE A 41 -1.00 -6.35 -7.50
N GLY A 42 -1.19 -5.04 -7.41
CA GLY A 42 -0.62 -4.16 -6.39
C GLY A 42 0.42 -3.19 -6.98
N GLY A 43 0.19 -1.89 -6.81
CA GLY A 43 1.06 -0.80 -7.28
C GLY A 43 2.10 -0.34 -6.25
N GLY A 44 2.38 -1.14 -5.21
CA GLY A 44 3.45 -0.86 -4.24
C GLY A 44 4.86 -0.96 -4.82
N PRO A 45 5.93 -0.67 -4.06
CA PRO A 45 7.29 -0.60 -4.60
C PRO A 45 7.79 -1.85 -5.31
N GLY A 46 7.52 -3.05 -4.77
CA GLY A 46 7.79 -4.29 -5.49
C GLY A 46 6.98 -4.40 -6.80
N GLY A 47 5.70 -4.03 -6.77
CA GLY A 47 4.79 -4.17 -7.90
C GLY A 47 5.02 -3.18 -9.03
N TYR A 48 5.05 -1.86 -8.76
CA TYR A 48 5.23 -0.85 -9.81
C TYR A 48 6.60 -0.98 -10.50
N VAL A 49 7.62 -1.45 -9.78
CA VAL A 49 8.96 -1.69 -10.37
C VAL A 49 9.03 -3.02 -11.11
N ALA A 50 8.34 -4.07 -10.65
CA ALA A 50 8.17 -5.29 -11.45
C ALA A 50 7.46 -4.97 -12.78
N ALA A 51 6.41 -4.14 -12.75
CA ALA A 51 5.67 -3.74 -13.94
C ALA A 51 6.53 -2.91 -14.93
N ILE A 52 7.24 -1.89 -14.43
CA ILE A 52 8.19 -1.10 -15.24
C ILE A 52 9.29 -2.01 -15.81
N LYS A 53 9.84 -2.92 -15.00
CA LYS A 53 10.95 -3.77 -15.44
C LYS A 53 10.50 -4.82 -16.47
N ALA A 54 9.31 -5.38 -16.34
CA ALA A 54 8.73 -6.29 -17.34
C ALA A 54 8.54 -5.57 -18.68
N ALA A 55 7.98 -4.35 -18.67
CA ALA A 55 7.83 -3.56 -19.89
C ALA A 55 9.18 -3.15 -20.52
N GLN A 56 10.21 -2.84 -19.71
CA GLN A 56 11.59 -2.62 -20.19
C GLN A 56 12.24 -3.86 -20.81
N LEU A 57 11.73 -5.06 -20.53
CA LEU A 57 12.15 -6.32 -21.17
C LEU A 57 11.30 -6.66 -22.41
N GLY A 58 10.44 -5.73 -22.86
CA GLY A 58 9.60 -5.88 -24.04
C GLY A 58 8.26 -6.60 -23.80
N LEU A 59 7.93 -6.92 -22.55
CA LEU A 59 6.72 -7.66 -22.19
C LEU A 59 5.50 -6.74 -22.11
N LYS A 60 4.39 -7.10 -22.75
CA LYS A 60 3.13 -6.36 -22.63
C LYS A 60 2.59 -6.52 -21.21
N THR A 61 2.55 -5.42 -20.47
CA THR A 61 2.42 -5.44 -19.01
C THR A 61 1.29 -4.53 -18.52
N ALA A 62 0.42 -5.07 -17.66
CA ALA A 62 -0.55 -4.29 -16.89
C ALA A 62 -0.22 -4.30 -15.40
N CYS A 63 -0.61 -3.24 -14.69
CA CYS A 63 -0.54 -3.14 -13.24
C CYS A 63 -1.89 -2.68 -12.67
N VAL A 64 -2.43 -3.48 -11.76
CA VAL A 64 -3.73 -3.27 -11.12
C VAL A 64 -3.51 -2.72 -9.70
N GLU A 65 -4.04 -1.55 -9.39
CA GLU A 65 -3.95 -0.94 -8.06
C GLU A 65 -5.30 -0.35 -7.65
N LYS A 66 -5.72 -0.61 -6.41
CA LYS A 66 -7.05 -0.30 -5.88
C LYS A 66 -7.11 0.95 -5.00
N ARG A 67 -5.99 1.63 -4.79
CA ARG A 67 -5.89 2.84 -3.99
C ARG A 67 -6.33 4.12 -4.71
N GLY A 68 -6.45 4.11 -6.04
CA GLY A 68 -6.56 5.34 -6.84
C GLY A 68 -5.23 6.08 -7.04
N ALA A 69 -4.12 5.57 -6.47
CA ALA A 69 -2.78 6.13 -6.62
C ALA A 69 -1.70 5.05 -6.50
N LEU A 70 -0.67 5.13 -7.36
CA LEU A 70 0.46 4.20 -7.38
C LEU A 70 1.44 4.42 -6.21
N GLY A 71 2.41 3.52 -6.06
CA GLY A 71 3.43 3.54 -4.99
C GLY A 71 3.03 2.85 -3.68
N GLY A 72 1.77 2.43 -3.56
CA GLY A 72 1.23 1.62 -2.45
C GLY A 72 1.52 2.21 -1.06
N THR A 73 1.67 1.35 -0.05
CA THR A 73 1.87 1.76 1.35
C THR A 73 3.06 2.69 1.56
N CYS A 74 4.22 2.38 0.97
CA CYS A 74 5.47 3.10 1.25
C CYS A 74 5.44 4.56 0.76
N LEU A 75 4.79 4.82 -0.39
CA LEU A 75 4.61 6.18 -0.88
C LEU A 75 3.43 6.90 -0.22
N ASN A 76 2.27 6.26 -0.14
CA ASN A 76 1.04 6.97 0.20
C ASN A 76 0.80 7.11 1.73
N VAL A 77 1.13 6.08 2.51
CA VAL A 77 0.73 5.97 3.94
C VAL A 77 1.83 5.32 4.80
N GLY A 78 3.10 5.65 4.51
CA GLY A 78 4.25 4.97 5.10
C GLY A 78 5.53 5.77 4.99
N CYS A 79 6.51 5.21 4.27
CA CYS A 79 7.88 5.72 4.21
C CYS A 79 7.97 7.23 3.91
N ILE A 80 7.37 7.67 2.81
CA ILE A 80 7.50 9.05 2.32
C ILE A 80 6.83 10.06 3.29
N PRO A 81 5.54 9.91 3.66
CA PRO A 81 4.92 10.83 4.59
C PRO A 81 5.57 10.82 5.99
N SER A 82 5.99 9.66 6.51
CA SER A 82 6.68 9.64 7.82
C SER A 82 8.05 10.32 7.77
N LYS A 83 8.81 10.17 6.68
CA LYS A 83 10.11 10.84 6.51
C LYS A 83 9.96 12.35 6.26
N ALA A 84 8.88 12.78 5.58
CA ALA A 84 8.55 14.20 5.45
C ALA A 84 8.27 14.83 6.83
N LEU A 85 7.38 14.23 7.63
CA LEU A 85 7.05 14.71 8.98
C LEU A 85 8.24 14.63 9.95
N LEU A 86 9.06 13.58 9.90
CA LEU A 86 10.29 13.48 10.69
C LEU A 86 11.25 14.63 10.39
N ASN A 87 11.50 14.92 9.11
CA ASN A 87 12.38 16.02 8.71
C ASN A 87 11.81 17.40 9.12
N MET A 88 10.50 17.63 8.97
CA MET A 88 9.88 18.91 9.35
C MET A 88 9.84 19.11 10.87
N SER A 89 9.45 18.08 11.63
CA SER A 89 9.45 18.13 13.10
C SER A 89 10.86 18.23 13.68
N HIS A 90 11.87 17.61 13.06
CA HIS A 90 13.28 17.81 13.44
C HIS A 90 13.72 19.26 13.24
N LYS A 91 13.39 19.88 12.09
CA LYS A 91 13.70 21.30 11.83
C LYS A 91 13.04 22.25 12.83
N TYR A 92 11.79 21.99 13.18
CA TYR A 92 11.09 22.73 14.24
C TYR A 92 11.79 22.55 15.60
N LYS A 93 12.19 21.32 15.95
CA LYS A 93 12.94 21.03 17.17
C LYS A 93 14.29 21.75 17.21
N GLU A 94 15.03 21.71 16.11
CA GLU A 94 16.32 22.40 15.97
C GLU A 94 16.17 23.92 16.18
N ALA A 95 15.20 24.55 15.51
CA ALA A 95 14.96 25.98 15.61
C ALA A 95 14.44 26.41 17.00
N SER A 96 13.58 25.60 17.64
CA SER A 96 12.93 25.92 18.92
C SER A 96 13.83 25.74 20.15
N SER A 97 14.79 24.79 20.15
CA SER A 97 15.67 24.59 21.31
C SER A 97 17.16 24.54 21.01
N ASP A 98 17.57 24.07 19.84
CA ASP A 98 18.95 23.60 19.66
C ASP A 98 19.86 24.66 19.04
N PHE A 99 19.34 25.51 18.14
CA PHE A 99 20.07 26.60 17.49
C PHE A 99 20.78 27.54 18.48
N SER A 100 20.23 27.71 19.68
CA SER A 100 20.82 28.48 20.77
C SER A 100 22.25 28.05 21.13
N ARG A 101 22.58 26.75 20.98
CA ARG A 101 23.91 26.17 21.25
C ARG A 101 24.93 26.45 20.15
N PHE A 102 24.46 26.80 18.95
CA PHE A 102 25.28 27.16 17.79
C PHE A 102 25.51 28.68 17.68
N GLY A 103 25.11 29.45 18.70
CA GLY A 103 25.15 30.91 18.69
C GLY A 103 24.02 31.58 17.88
N ILE A 104 23.14 30.78 17.27
CA ILE A 104 21.99 31.28 16.50
C ILE A 104 20.86 31.62 17.48
N ARG A 105 20.23 32.79 17.32
CA ARG A 105 19.10 33.24 18.11
C ARG A 105 17.87 33.35 17.22
N VAL A 106 16.79 32.68 17.61
CA VAL A 106 15.48 32.71 16.95
C VAL A 106 14.44 32.88 18.05
N SER A 107 13.44 33.73 17.84
CA SER A 107 12.28 33.87 18.72
C SER A 107 11.01 33.41 18.00
N ASP A 108 9.93 33.20 18.76
CA ASP A 108 8.56 33.05 18.26
C ASP A 108 8.33 31.91 17.24
N VAL A 109 9.15 30.86 17.33
CA VAL A 109 9.02 29.65 16.51
C VAL A 109 7.74 28.92 16.91
N SER A 110 6.80 28.81 15.96
CA SER A 110 5.52 28.11 16.11
C SER A 110 5.33 27.10 14.98
N VAL A 111 4.36 26.18 15.15
CA VAL A 111 4.04 25.16 14.13
C VAL A 111 2.62 25.36 13.60
N ASP A 112 2.52 25.49 12.27
CA ASP A 112 1.25 25.33 11.55
C ASP A 112 1.16 23.89 11.04
N ILE A 113 0.26 23.11 11.67
CA ILE A 113 0.02 21.71 11.29
C ILE A 113 -0.67 21.63 9.93
N SER A 114 -1.55 22.57 9.56
CA SER A 114 -2.24 22.54 8.27
C SER A 114 -1.24 22.68 7.13
N SER A 115 -0.37 23.70 7.18
CA SER A 115 0.71 23.87 6.18
C SER A 115 1.68 22.70 6.15
N MET A 116 1.95 22.04 7.30
CA MET A 116 2.81 20.86 7.36
C MET A 116 2.18 19.64 6.68
N GLN A 117 0.88 19.41 6.88
CA GLN A 117 0.14 18.33 6.21
C GLN A 117 0.01 18.60 4.70
N ASP A 118 -0.33 19.83 4.30
CA ASP A 118 -0.37 20.24 2.88
C ASP A 118 0.96 20.01 2.17
N TYR A 119 2.09 20.31 2.83
CA TYR A 119 3.42 20.09 2.25
C TYR A 119 3.77 18.60 2.13
N LYS A 120 3.42 17.78 3.13
CA LYS A 120 3.49 16.31 3.04
C LYS A 120 2.69 15.80 1.85
N ASP A 121 1.45 16.25 1.68
CA ASP A 121 0.56 15.75 0.63
C ASP A 121 0.94 16.22 -0.77
N LYS A 122 1.54 17.41 -0.90
CA LYS A 122 2.21 17.85 -2.14
C LYS A 122 3.39 16.95 -2.51
N ILE A 123 4.21 16.52 -1.55
CA ILE A 123 5.30 15.56 -1.79
C ILE A 123 4.75 14.22 -2.26
N VAL A 124 3.75 13.67 -1.55
CA VAL A 124 3.14 12.37 -1.90
C VAL A 124 2.54 12.45 -3.31
N SER A 125 1.70 13.46 -3.58
CA SER A 125 1.03 13.64 -4.88
C SER A 125 2.00 13.85 -6.04
N GLY A 126 3.07 14.65 -5.86
CA GLY A 126 4.09 14.83 -6.89
C GLY A 126 4.83 13.53 -7.23
N LEU A 127 5.08 12.68 -6.23
CA LEU A 127 5.74 11.39 -6.40
C LEU A 127 4.81 10.31 -6.98
N THR A 128 3.51 10.29 -6.63
CA THR A 128 2.55 9.33 -7.21
C THR A 128 2.35 9.60 -8.71
N GLN A 129 2.16 10.87 -9.07
CA GLN A 129 2.12 11.33 -10.47
C GLN A 129 3.43 11.02 -11.21
N GLY A 130 4.57 11.10 -10.51
CA GLY A 130 5.87 10.69 -11.05
C GLY A 130 5.92 9.21 -11.47
N ILE A 131 5.29 8.31 -10.70
CA ILE A 131 5.17 6.88 -11.04
C ILE A 131 4.21 6.68 -12.22
N GLU A 132 3.08 7.39 -12.28
CA GLU A 132 2.20 7.34 -13.46
C GLU A 132 2.91 7.83 -14.74
N GLY A 133 3.74 8.87 -14.63
CA GLY A 133 4.61 9.33 -15.70
C GLY A 133 5.70 8.32 -16.09
N LEU A 134 6.12 7.45 -15.17
CA LEU A 134 6.98 6.30 -15.50
C LEU A 134 6.19 5.20 -16.21
N PHE A 135 4.98 4.86 -15.77
CA PHE A 135 4.12 3.87 -16.43
C PHE A 135 3.81 4.28 -17.88
N LYS A 136 3.37 5.52 -18.10
CA LYS A 136 3.12 6.09 -19.44
C LYS A 136 4.36 6.00 -20.34
N ARG A 137 5.56 6.33 -19.83
CA ARG A 137 6.82 6.23 -20.59
C ARG A 137 7.23 4.79 -20.92
N ASN A 138 6.96 3.83 -20.04
CA ASN A 138 7.28 2.43 -20.26
C ASN A 138 6.13 1.64 -20.92
N LYS A 139 5.00 2.29 -21.26
CA LYS A 139 3.79 1.64 -21.81
C LYS A 139 3.23 0.53 -20.92
N VAL A 140 3.23 0.75 -19.61
CA VAL A 140 2.54 -0.12 -18.64
C VAL A 140 1.08 0.34 -18.54
N ASP A 141 0.15 -0.57 -18.77
CA ASP A 141 -1.29 -0.28 -18.65
C ASP A 141 -1.68 -0.20 -17.16
N TYR A 142 -2.04 1.01 -16.70
CA TYR A 142 -2.52 1.23 -15.34
C TYR A 142 -4.03 0.95 -15.29
N LEU A 143 -4.43 -0.06 -14.50
CA LEU A 143 -5.82 -0.40 -14.26
C LEU A 143 -6.19 -0.04 -12.81
N ASN A 144 -7.02 0.98 -12.65
CA ASN A 144 -7.46 1.46 -11.34
C ASN A 144 -8.64 0.62 -10.83
N GLY A 145 -8.37 -0.33 -9.93
CA GLY A 145 -9.36 -1.30 -9.50
C GLY A 145 -8.82 -2.37 -8.55
N THR A 146 -9.73 -3.16 -7.98
CA THR A 146 -9.37 -4.35 -7.18
C THR A 146 -9.14 -5.54 -8.10
N GLY A 147 -7.90 -5.99 -8.18
CA GLY A 147 -7.50 -7.20 -8.91
C GLY A 147 -7.54 -8.44 -8.01
N ARG A 148 -8.09 -9.55 -8.52
CA ARG A 148 -8.02 -10.88 -7.90
C ARG A 148 -7.76 -11.96 -8.95
N LEU A 149 -7.15 -13.07 -8.53
CA LEU A 149 -7.01 -14.25 -9.37
C LEU A 149 -8.40 -14.83 -9.66
N ALA A 150 -8.62 -15.21 -10.93
CA ALA A 150 -9.84 -15.87 -11.41
C ALA A 150 -9.51 -17.20 -12.14
N GLY A 151 -8.24 -17.62 -12.08
CA GLY A 151 -7.68 -18.77 -12.74
C GLY A 151 -6.15 -18.65 -12.77
N PRO A 152 -5.39 -19.69 -13.14
CA PRO A 152 -3.92 -19.62 -13.19
C PRO A 152 -3.39 -18.52 -14.12
N HIS A 153 -4.09 -18.28 -15.23
CA HIS A 153 -3.75 -17.29 -16.26
C HIS A 153 -4.78 -16.15 -16.37
N ALA A 154 -5.62 -15.94 -15.35
CA ALA A 154 -6.76 -15.03 -15.42
C ALA A 154 -6.81 -14.12 -14.19
N VAL A 155 -6.89 -12.81 -14.42
CA VAL A 155 -7.06 -11.78 -13.38
C VAL A 155 -8.36 -11.03 -13.64
N GLN A 156 -9.26 -11.08 -12.65
CA GLN A 156 -10.46 -10.25 -12.65
C GLN A 156 -10.14 -8.90 -12.00
N VAL A 157 -10.47 -7.80 -12.68
CA VAL A 157 -10.37 -6.44 -12.15
C VAL A 157 -11.76 -5.86 -11.98
N GLN A 158 -12.08 -5.44 -10.75
CA GLN A 158 -13.24 -4.61 -10.44
C GLN A 158 -12.80 -3.13 -10.42
N PRO A 159 -13.19 -2.28 -11.40
CA PRO A 159 -12.87 -0.86 -11.38
C PRO A 159 -13.39 -0.15 -10.12
N ILE A 160 -12.66 0.86 -9.64
CA ILE A 160 -13.07 1.68 -8.47
C ILE A 160 -14.33 2.48 -8.78
N ASP A 161 -14.37 3.14 -9.95
CA ASP A 161 -15.37 4.15 -10.31
C ASP A 161 -16.73 3.56 -10.75
N ALA A 162 -17.10 2.40 -10.20
CA ALA A 162 -18.25 1.56 -10.55
C ALA A 162 -18.32 1.19 -12.05
N GLY A 163 -17.81 0.00 -12.38
CA GLY A 163 -17.89 -0.56 -13.74
C GLY A 163 -18.01 -2.08 -13.73
N ASN A 164 -18.36 -2.65 -14.89
CA ASN A 164 -18.41 -4.10 -15.06
C ASN A 164 -17.01 -4.72 -14.80
N PRO A 165 -16.92 -5.86 -14.11
CA PRO A 165 -15.67 -6.57 -13.93
C PRO A 165 -15.00 -6.88 -15.28
N GLN A 166 -13.72 -6.56 -15.39
CA GLN A 166 -12.90 -6.87 -16.56
C GLN A 166 -12.11 -8.15 -16.31
N MET A 167 -12.02 -9.03 -17.31
CA MET A 167 -11.17 -10.22 -17.27
C MET A 167 -9.92 -9.98 -18.12
N LEU A 168 -8.75 -10.08 -17.49
CA LEU A 168 -7.45 -10.00 -18.15
C LEU A 168 -6.90 -11.42 -18.27
N MET A 169 -6.50 -11.82 -19.49
CA MET A 169 -5.72 -13.02 -19.70
C MET A 169 -4.23 -12.68 -19.63
N ALA A 170 -3.46 -13.47 -18.89
CA ALA A 170 -2.07 -13.19 -18.58
C ALA A 170 -1.23 -14.47 -18.60
N LYS A 171 -0.12 -14.45 -19.34
CA LYS A 171 0.85 -15.56 -19.30
C LYS A 171 1.41 -15.73 -17.88
N ASN A 172 1.81 -14.62 -17.25
CA ASN A 172 2.35 -14.59 -15.89
C ASN A 172 1.60 -13.58 -15.00
N VAL A 173 1.49 -13.87 -13.71
CA VAL A 173 0.89 -12.97 -12.71
C VAL A 173 1.86 -12.73 -11.55
N ILE A 174 2.02 -11.48 -11.13
CA ILE A 174 2.85 -11.09 -9.97
C ILE A 174 1.95 -10.49 -8.89
N LEU A 175 1.87 -11.16 -7.75
CA LEU A 175 1.15 -10.72 -6.56
C LEU A 175 2.06 -9.82 -5.71
N ALA A 176 1.70 -8.55 -5.59
CA ALA A 176 2.46 -7.50 -4.91
C ALA A 176 1.57 -6.62 -4.00
N THR A 177 0.48 -7.19 -3.48
CA THR A 177 -0.54 -6.52 -2.64
C THR A 177 -0.03 -5.98 -1.31
N GLY A 178 1.14 -6.45 -0.85
CA GLY A 178 1.87 -5.88 0.28
C GLY A 178 1.29 -6.25 1.64
N SER A 179 1.11 -5.25 2.51
CA SER A 179 0.73 -5.42 3.91
C SER A 179 -0.19 -4.30 4.42
N GLU A 180 -0.93 -4.60 5.48
CA GLU A 180 -1.74 -3.66 6.26
C GLU A 180 -1.29 -3.60 7.74
N PRO A 181 -1.67 -2.56 8.52
CA PRO A 181 -1.46 -2.56 9.97
C PRO A 181 -2.05 -3.81 10.62
N ALA A 182 -1.34 -4.40 11.58
CA ALA A 182 -1.89 -5.50 12.36
C ALA A 182 -2.82 -4.96 13.48
N PRO A 183 -4.02 -5.52 13.68
CA PRO A 183 -4.83 -5.20 14.86
C PRO A 183 -4.13 -5.71 16.13
N LEU A 184 -4.45 -5.11 17.27
CA LEU A 184 -4.00 -5.62 18.56
C LEU A 184 -4.62 -7.01 18.83
N ALA A 185 -3.81 -7.96 19.29
CA ALA A 185 -4.28 -9.29 19.64
C ALA A 185 -5.35 -9.23 20.75
N GLY A 186 -6.38 -10.06 20.64
CA GLY A 186 -7.51 -10.07 21.59
C GLY A 186 -8.56 -8.96 21.38
N GLY A 187 -8.38 -8.05 20.41
CA GLY A 187 -9.40 -7.04 20.07
C GLY A 187 -9.59 -5.94 21.09
N ALA A 188 -8.66 -5.75 22.04
CA ALA A 188 -8.74 -4.76 23.11
C ALA A 188 -8.72 -3.28 22.63
N LEU A 189 -8.41 -3.05 21.35
CA LEU A 189 -8.44 -1.73 20.69
C LEU A 189 -9.12 -1.85 19.33
N GLU A 190 -10.17 -1.05 19.13
CA GLU A 190 -10.80 -0.83 17.82
C GLU A 190 -10.23 0.46 17.22
N VAL A 191 -9.75 0.40 15.97
CA VAL A 191 -9.15 1.55 15.28
C VAL A 191 -10.24 2.32 14.54
N ASP A 192 -10.44 3.58 14.92
CA ASP A 192 -11.38 4.51 14.29
C ASP A 192 -10.70 5.54 13.37
N GLU A 193 -9.36 5.64 13.42
CA GLU A 193 -8.55 6.66 12.74
C GLU A 193 -8.85 8.12 13.18
N GLU A 194 -9.55 8.32 14.30
CA GLU A 194 -9.82 9.61 14.94
C GLU A 194 -9.08 9.78 16.28
N THR A 195 -9.33 8.89 17.25
CA THR A 195 -8.66 8.88 18.57
C THR A 195 -7.90 7.59 18.82
N ILE A 196 -8.30 6.46 18.23
CA ILE A 196 -7.50 5.24 18.16
C ILE A 196 -7.10 5.04 16.70
N VAL A 197 -5.86 5.41 16.40
CA VAL A 197 -5.33 5.51 15.04
C VAL A 197 -4.35 4.40 14.71
N SER A 198 -4.30 3.99 13.45
CA SER A 198 -3.16 3.25 12.93
C SER A 198 -2.03 4.22 12.55
N SER A 199 -0.97 3.70 11.93
CA SER A 199 0.03 4.57 11.29
C SER A 199 -0.57 5.49 10.21
N THR A 200 -1.78 5.20 9.70
CA THR A 200 -2.46 6.02 8.69
C THR A 200 -3.02 7.30 9.31
N GLY A 201 -3.89 7.21 10.32
CA GLY A 201 -4.41 8.37 11.04
C GLY A 201 -3.32 9.15 11.77
N ALA A 202 -2.31 8.47 12.34
CA ALA A 202 -1.17 9.14 12.98
C ALA A 202 -0.28 9.96 12.03
N LEU A 203 -0.37 9.77 10.70
CA LEU A 203 0.25 10.62 9.69
C LEU A 203 -0.62 11.83 9.28
N ALA A 204 -1.88 11.87 9.72
CA ALA A 204 -2.91 12.80 9.27
C ALA A 204 -3.62 13.54 10.42
N LEU A 205 -3.11 13.48 11.66
CA LEU A 205 -3.72 14.19 12.78
C LEU A 205 -3.85 15.70 12.49
N PRO A 206 -5.01 16.33 12.76
CA PRO A 206 -5.27 17.73 12.43
C PRO A 206 -4.64 18.72 13.42
N ARG A 207 -4.13 18.23 14.56
CA ARG A 207 -3.50 19.01 15.63
C ARG A 207 -2.49 18.14 16.38
N VAL A 208 -1.54 18.78 17.06
CA VAL A 208 -0.64 18.08 17.99
C VAL A 208 -1.49 17.56 19.17
N PRO A 209 -1.46 16.26 19.50
CA PRO A 209 -2.10 15.74 20.71
C PRO A 209 -1.36 16.25 21.96
N LYS A 210 -2.05 16.45 23.08
CA LYS A 210 -1.37 16.80 24.35
C LYS A 210 -0.62 15.59 24.89
N HIS A 211 -1.25 14.42 24.84
CA HIS A 211 -0.65 13.12 25.16
C HIS A 211 -1.01 12.07 24.09
N LEU A 212 0.02 11.51 23.47
CA LEU A 212 -0.04 10.38 22.54
C LEU A 212 0.48 9.12 23.22
N VAL A 213 -0.35 8.08 23.32
CA VAL A 213 0.12 6.75 23.71
C VAL A 213 0.42 5.92 22.46
N VAL A 214 1.61 5.33 22.39
CA VAL A 214 2.04 4.46 21.29
C VAL A 214 2.05 3.02 21.77
N VAL A 215 1.21 2.17 21.19
CA VAL A 215 1.12 0.75 21.51
C VAL A 215 2.02 -0.03 20.56
N GLY A 216 3.20 -0.42 21.05
CA GLY A 216 4.27 -1.09 20.32
C GLY A 216 5.49 -0.19 20.06
N GLY A 217 6.61 -0.50 20.72
CA GLY A 217 7.94 0.09 20.54
C GLY A 217 8.69 -0.41 19.30
N GLY A 218 7.95 -0.68 18.22
CA GLY A 218 8.48 -0.98 16.89
C GLY A 218 8.86 0.30 16.12
N VAL A 219 9.58 0.13 15.00
CA VAL A 219 10.11 1.26 14.20
C VAL A 219 9.04 2.31 13.86
N ILE A 220 7.84 1.89 13.47
CA ILE A 220 6.74 2.82 13.12
C ILE A 220 6.28 3.63 14.32
N GLY A 221 6.10 2.98 15.48
CA GLY A 221 5.69 3.64 16.71
C GLY A 221 6.72 4.66 17.19
N LEU A 222 8.01 4.33 17.10
CA LEU A 222 9.10 5.22 17.49
C LEU A 222 9.32 6.37 16.49
N GLU A 223 9.20 6.13 15.17
CA GLU A 223 9.22 7.19 14.15
C GLU A 223 8.11 8.21 14.42
N LEU A 224 6.85 7.77 14.50
CA LEU A 224 5.71 8.68 14.64
C LEU A 224 5.60 9.28 16.04
N GLY A 225 5.98 8.54 17.09
CA GLY A 225 6.14 9.08 18.44
C GLY A 225 7.18 10.21 18.48
N SER A 226 8.30 10.06 17.76
CA SER A 226 9.32 11.11 17.67
C SER A 226 8.83 12.36 16.92
N VAL A 227 8.02 12.18 15.86
CA VAL A 227 7.37 13.31 15.16
C VAL A 227 6.53 14.12 16.14
N TRP A 228 5.56 13.50 16.80
CA TRP A 228 4.63 14.22 17.66
C TRP A 228 5.31 14.76 18.93
N ARG A 229 6.31 14.04 19.48
CA ARG A 229 7.16 14.53 20.57
C ARG A 229 7.90 15.81 20.20
N ASN A 230 8.52 15.85 19.02
CA ASN A 230 9.24 17.03 18.53
C ASN A 230 8.31 18.25 18.34
N LEU A 231 7.05 18.02 17.97
CA LEU A 231 6.03 19.07 17.82
C LEU A 231 5.37 19.50 19.15
N GLY A 232 5.68 18.83 20.27
CA GLY A 232 5.29 19.25 21.62
C GLY A 232 4.43 18.27 22.40
N ALA A 233 3.94 17.18 21.79
CA ALA A 233 3.13 16.19 22.48
C ALA A 233 3.91 15.50 23.62
N GLU A 234 3.25 15.20 24.73
CA GLU A 234 3.70 14.13 25.62
C GLU A 234 3.57 12.78 24.88
N VAL A 235 4.54 11.89 25.02
CA VAL A 235 4.54 10.60 24.33
C VAL A 235 4.94 9.48 25.29
N THR A 236 4.06 8.49 25.43
CA THR A 236 4.29 7.28 26.22
C THR A 236 4.19 6.05 25.33
N VAL A 237 5.26 5.25 25.26
CA VAL A 237 5.30 3.99 24.50
C VAL A 237 5.00 2.83 25.43
N VAL A 238 3.88 2.14 25.21
CA VAL A 238 3.52 0.88 25.88
C VAL A 238 4.02 -0.29 25.02
N GLU A 239 4.88 -1.13 25.57
CA GLU A 239 5.50 -2.25 24.88
C GLU A 239 5.38 -3.54 25.71
N PHE A 240 4.95 -4.61 25.06
CA PHE A 240 4.81 -5.94 25.65
C PHE A 240 6.18 -6.55 25.97
N CYS A 241 7.16 -6.34 25.10
CA CYS A 241 8.54 -6.76 25.30
C CYS A 241 9.25 -5.93 26.39
N ASP A 242 10.44 -6.40 26.78
CA ASP A 242 11.34 -5.76 27.73
C ASP A 242 12.28 -4.72 27.09
N LYS A 243 12.19 -4.53 25.76
CA LYS A 243 13.04 -3.64 24.97
C LYS A 243 12.34 -3.14 23.71
N ILE A 244 12.74 -1.96 23.23
CA ILE A 244 12.36 -1.45 21.91
C ILE A 244 12.96 -2.29 20.77
N ILE A 245 12.28 -2.31 19.62
CA ILE A 245 12.67 -2.96 18.36
C ILE A 245 13.39 -4.31 18.63
N PRO A 246 12.70 -5.40 19.03
CA PRO A 246 13.36 -6.59 19.57
C PRO A 246 14.40 -7.29 18.64
N ALA A 247 14.33 -7.04 17.33
CA ALA A 247 15.26 -7.52 16.31
C ALA A 247 16.50 -6.62 16.09
N LEU A 248 16.61 -5.50 16.80
CA LEU A 248 17.80 -4.65 16.83
C LEU A 248 18.83 -5.25 17.79
N ASP A 249 20.11 -4.97 17.54
CA ASP A 249 21.18 -5.29 18.47
C ASP A 249 20.92 -4.68 19.86
N ALA A 250 21.34 -5.39 20.92
CA ALA A 250 21.04 -5.02 22.30
C ALA A 250 21.82 -3.80 22.80
N GLU A 251 23.02 -3.53 22.29
CA GLU A 251 23.76 -2.31 22.60
C GLU A 251 23.15 -1.11 21.86
N ILE A 252 22.92 -1.24 20.55
CA ILE A 252 22.31 -0.18 19.73
C ILE A 252 20.90 0.16 20.24
N GLY A 253 20.10 -0.85 20.60
CA GLY A 253 18.76 -0.66 21.15
C GLY A 253 18.76 0.12 22.47
N ARG A 254 19.65 -0.22 23.41
CA ARG A 254 19.78 0.51 24.69
C ARG A 254 20.32 1.93 24.49
N ALA A 255 21.26 2.14 23.56
CA ALA A 255 21.76 3.46 23.24
C ALA A 255 20.65 4.34 22.62
N PHE A 256 19.87 3.78 21.70
CA PHE A 256 18.76 4.48 21.05
C PHE A 256 17.62 4.81 22.03
N GLN A 257 17.22 3.85 22.88
CA GLN A 257 16.23 4.09 23.94
C GLN A 257 16.62 5.28 24.82
N LYS A 258 17.87 5.31 25.31
CA LYS A 258 18.38 6.42 26.14
C LYS A 258 18.36 7.77 25.43
N LEU A 259 18.47 7.82 24.11
CA LEU A 259 18.33 9.06 23.34
C LEU A 259 16.87 9.52 23.27
N LEU A 260 15.92 8.60 23.06
CA LEU A 260 14.49 8.89 23.05
C LEU A 260 13.97 9.32 24.44
N GLU A 261 14.44 8.67 25.50
CA GLU A 261 14.16 9.06 26.90
C GLU A 261 14.65 10.48 27.20
N ARG A 262 15.87 10.84 26.75
CA ARG A 262 16.40 12.21 26.86
C ARG A 262 15.63 13.25 26.03
N GLN A 263 14.94 12.83 24.98
CA GLN A 263 14.01 13.68 24.22
C GLN A 263 12.62 13.78 24.89
N GLY A 264 12.38 13.04 25.99
CA GLY A 264 11.16 13.07 26.79
C GLY A 264 10.09 12.07 26.35
N ILE A 265 10.46 11.02 25.60
CA ILE A 265 9.57 9.87 25.36
C ILE A 265 9.63 8.95 26.59
N LYS A 266 8.46 8.63 27.16
CA LYS A 266 8.32 7.67 28.26
C LYS A 266 8.16 6.25 27.72
N PHE A 267 8.60 5.24 28.46
CA PHE A 267 8.46 3.83 28.09
C PHE A 267 7.84 3.02 29.24
N MET A 268 6.88 2.18 28.90
CA MET A 268 6.24 1.18 29.76
C MET A 268 6.47 -0.20 29.15
N PHE A 269 7.61 -0.82 29.48
CA PHE A 269 7.98 -2.16 29.02
C PHE A 269 7.26 -3.25 29.84
N GLY A 270 7.22 -4.46 29.30
CA GLY A 270 6.58 -5.60 29.98
C GLY A 270 5.11 -5.33 30.30
N THR A 271 4.42 -4.52 29.49
CA THR A 271 3.06 -4.03 29.75
C THR A 271 2.18 -4.30 28.53
N LYS A 272 1.02 -4.92 28.73
CA LYS A 272 0.01 -5.15 27.68
C LYS A 272 -1.17 -4.21 27.86
N VAL A 273 -1.75 -3.76 26.75
CA VAL A 273 -3.07 -3.09 26.74
C VAL A 273 -4.14 -4.18 26.75
N VAL A 274 -5.08 -4.09 27.68
CA VAL A 274 -6.17 -5.08 27.87
C VAL A 274 -7.55 -4.51 27.56
N GLY A 275 -7.69 -3.19 27.44
CA GLY A 275 -8.92 -2.54 26.99
C GLY A 275 -8.75 -1.05 26.77
N SER A 276 -9.78 -0.42 26.23
CA SER A 276 -9.91 1.03 26.09
C SER A 276 -11.32 1.51 26.35
N GLN A 277 -11.46 2.69 26.93
CA GLN A 277 -12.72 3.41 27.07
C GLN A 277 -12.54 4.83 26.52
N LYS A 278 -13.46 5.29 25.66
CA LYS A 278 -13.50 6.70 25.23
C LYS A 278 -14.06 7.54 26.37
N ALA A 279 -13.39 8.63 26.70
CA ALA A 279 -13.77 9.54 27.78
C ALA A 279 -13.46 10.98 27.37
N ASP A 280 -14.44 11.88 27.46
CA ASP A 280 -14.31 13.36 27.36
C ASP A 280 -13.33 13.89 26.30
N GLY A 281 -13.40 13.36 25.07
CA GLY A 281 -12.57 13.80 23.94
C GLY A 281 -11.18 13.16 23.85
N GLY A 282 -10.92 12.13 24.66
CA GLY A 282 -9.74 11.28 24.62
C GLY A 282 -10.06 9.80 24.90
N VAL A 283 -9.04 9.05 25.32
CA VAL A 283 -9.09 7.61 25.58
C VAL A 283 -8.38 7.27 26.88
N THR A 284 -9.06 6.51 27.74
CA THR A 284 -8.44 5.80 28.88
C THR A 284 -8.09 4.40 28.41
N LEU A 285 -6.82 4.01 28.51
CA LEU A 285 -6.34 2.66 28.25
C LEU A 285 -6.18 1.90 29.56
N SER A 286 -6.76 0.70 29.64
CA SER A 286 -6.51 -0.25 30.71
C SER A 286 -5.29 -1.09 30.36
N LEU A 287 -4.32 -1.12 31.27
CA LEU A 287 -3.01 -1.75 31.13
C LEU A 287 -2.81 -2.84 32.19
N GLU A 288 -2.04 -3.87 31.86
CA GLU A 288 -1.66 -4.93 32.80
C GLU A 288 -0.16 -5.24 32.66
N ASN A 289 0.54 -5.37 33.78
CA ASN A 289 1.93 -5.81 33.78
C ASN A 289 2.02 -7.31 33.41
N VAL A 290 2.81 -7.64 32.40
CA VAL A 290 2.94 -9.00 31.84
C VAL A 290 3.55 -10.01 32.83
N LYS A 291 4.26 -9.54 33.86
CA LYS A 291 4.91 -10.41 34.87
C LYS A 291 4.15 -10.51 36.18
N SER A 292 3.67 -9.38 36.73
CA SER A 292 2.98 -9.36 38.02
C SER A 292 1.46 -9.47 37.92
N GLY A 293 0.88 -9.15 36.75
CA GLY A 293 -0.58 -9.01 36.60
C GLY A 293 -1.15 -7.71 37.16
N ASP A 294 -0.30 -6.78 37.63
CA ASP A 294 -0.76 -5.50 38.20
C ASP A 294 -1.49 -4.67 37.14
N ALA A 295 -2.73 -4.28 37.46
CA ALA A 295 -3.54 -3.40 36.63
C ALA A 295 -3.15 -1.93 36.83
N SER A 296 -3.17 -1.15 35.75
CA SER A 296 -2.98 0.30 35.76
C SER A 296 -3.74 0.95 34.60
N GLU A 297 -3.87 2.26 34.59
CA GLU A 297 -4.53 2.99 33.51
C GLU A 297 -3.70 4.18 33.02
N VAL A 298 -3.88 4.56 31.76
CA VAL A 298 -3.31 5.79 31.20
C VAL A 298 -4.35 6.54 30.38
N GLN A 299 -4.52 7.83 30.68
CA GLN A 299 -5.39 8.75 29.93
C GLN A 299 -4.56 9.50 28.87
N CYS A 300 -5.11 9.65 27.67
CA CYS A 300 -4.47 10.31 26.53
C CYS A 300 -5.49 10.88 25.56
N ASP A 301 -5.09 11.79 24.65
CA ASP A 301 -6.00 12.27 23.59
C ASP A 301 -6.06 11.27 22.41
N VAL A 302 -4.92 10.64 22.09
CA VAL A 302 -4.75 9.78 20.92
C VAL A 302 -3.93 8.54 21.26
N VAL A 303 -4.33 7.40 20.71
CA VAL A 303 -3.65 6.10 20.79
C VAL A 303 -3.18 5.68 19.40
N LEU A 304 -1.88 5.53 19.19
CA LEU A 304 -1.30 4.95 17.98
C LEU A 304 -1.09 3.44 18.16
N VAL A 305 -1.82 2.63 17.39
CA VAL A 305 -1.61 1.17 17.32
C VAL A 305 -0.49 0.86 16.31
N ALA A 306 0.68 0.46 16.84
CA ALA A 306 1.92 0.23 16.07
C ALA A 306 2.52 -1.17 16.29
N VAL A 307 1.71 -2.16 16.66
CA VAL A 307 2.10 -3.55 17.00
C VAL A 307 2.61 -4.42 15.82
N GLY A 308 2.76 -3.83 14.64
CA GLY A 308 3.33 -4.48 13.46
C GLY A 308 2.43 -4.43 12.23
N ARG A 309 2.69 -5.31 11.28
CA ARG A 309 2.01 -5.38 9.98
C ARG A 309 1.80 -6.84 9.56
N ARG A 310 0.66 -7.11 8.93
CA ARG A 310 0.29 -8.42 8.38
C ARG A 310 0.18 -8.37 6.85
N PRO A 311 0.47 -9.45 6.11
CA PRO A 311 0.31 -9.50 4.65
C PRO A 311 -1.14 -9.21 4.23
N TYR A 312 -1.33 -8.60 3.06
CA TYR A 312 -2.65 -8.32 2.51
C TYR A 312 -3.07 -9.37 1.48
N THR A 313 -3.73 -10.43 1.94
CA THR A 313 -4.22 -11.56 1.12
C THR A 313 -5.73 -11.57 0.89
N LYS A 314 -6.47 -10.66 1.53
CA LYS A 314 -7.94 -10.61 1.46
C LYS A 314 -8.45 -10.46 0.01
N ASP A 315 -9.44 -11.27 -0.33
CA ASP A 315 -10.18 -11.32 -1.60
C ASP A 315 -9.32 -11.52 -2.85
N LEU A 316 -8.08 -12.00 -2.71
CA LEU A 316 -7.08 -12.10 -3.79
C LEU A 316 -7.26 -13.31 -4.73
N GLY A 317 -8.22 -14.21 -4.44
CA GLY A 317 -8.49 -15.42 -5.26
C GLY A 317 -7.55 -16.59 -4.97
N LEU A 318 -6.97 -16.65 -3.76
CA LEU A 318 -5.97 -17.65 -3.37
C LEU A 318 -6.60 -18.99 -2.96
N GLU A 319 -7.71 -18.95 -2.22
CA GLU A 319 -8.39 -20.13 -1.68
C GLU A 319 -9.00 -20.97 -2.81
N GLU A 320 -9.60 -20.30 -3.79
CA GLU A 320 -10.23 -20.89 -4.96
C GLU A 320 -9.25 -21.59 -5.91
N LEU A 321 -7.94 -21.27 -5.77
CA LEU A 321 -6.83 -21.93 -6.47
C LEU A 321 -6.05 -22.90 -5.57
N GLY A 322 -6.42 -23.06 -4.29
CA GLY A 322 -5.67 -23.88 -3.33
C GLY A 322 -4.26 -23.36 -3.04
N ILE A 323 -4.03 -22.04 -3.15
CA ILE A 323 -2.73 -21.41 -2.89
C ILE A 323 -2.52 -21.31 -1.38
N ASN A 324 -1.55 -22.08 -0.88
CA ASN A 324 -1.25 -22.16 0.55
C ASN A 324 -0.71 -20.85 1.13
N LEU A 325 -1.23 -20.50 2.31
CA LEU A 325 -0.68 -19.49 3.19
C LEU A 325 0.06 -20.15 4.35
N ASP A 326 1.07 -19.47 4.89
CA ASP A 326 1.72 -19.90 6.13
C ASP A 326 0.94 -19.47 7.40
N ASN A 327 1.45 -19.86 8.57
CA ASN A 327 0.84 -19.54 9.88
C ASN A 327 0.83 -18.03 10.24
N ARG A 328 1.30 -17.15 9.36
CA ARG A 328 1.24 -15.69 9.47
C ARG A 328 0.46 -15.06 8.30
N GLY A 329 -0.27 -15.87 7.53
CA GLY A 329 -1.08 -15.44 6.39
C GLY A 329 -0.27 -15.04 5.16
N ARG A 330 1.02 -15.36 5.09
CA ARG A 330 1.90 -15.00 3.96
C ARG A 330 1.79 -16.06 2.87
N VAL A 331 1.84 -15.66 1.60
CA VAL A 331 1.85 -16.59 0.47
C VAL A 331 3.12 -17.43 0.50
N VAL A 332 2.97 -18.75 0.44
CA VAL A 332 4.10 -19.69 0.36
C VAL A 332 4.67 -19.67 -1.06
N VAL A 333 5.99 -19.50 -1.16
CA VAL A 333 6.72 -19.45 -2.44
C VAL A 333 8.02 -20.26 -2.39
N ASN A 334 8.51 -20.69 -3.55
CA ASN A 334 9.85 -21.28 -3.71
C ASN A 334 10.96 -20.20 -3.74
N GLU A 335 12.22 -20.61 -3.93
CA GLU A 335 13.38 -19.69 -3.97
C GLU A 335 13.35 -18.68 -5.14
N GLN A 336 12.63 -19.05 -6.21
CA GLN A 336 12.34 -18.25 -7.40
C GLN A 336 11.12 -17.33 -7.21
N MET A 337 10.53 -17.30 -6.00
CA MET A 337 9.36 -16.48 -5.65
C MET A 337 8.05 -16.92 -6.33
N GLN A 338 8.01 -18.12 -6.92
CA GLN A 338 6.84 -18.72 -7.56
C GLN A 338 5.97 -19.44 -6.53
N VAL A 339 4.66 -19.45 -6.76
CA VAL A 339 3.70 -20.21 -5.97
C VAL A 339 3.81 -21.70 -6.33
N PRO A 340 3.87 -22.63 -5.36
CA PRO A 340 3.86 -24.06 -5.64
C PRO A 340 2.68 -24.47 -6.53
N ASN A 341 2.92 -25.39 -7.47
CA ASN A 341 1.97 -25.85 -8.50
C ASN A 341 1.54 -24.80 -9.55
N TYR A 342 1.91 -23.53 -9.40
CA TYR A 342 1.58 -22.44 -10.33
C TYR A 342 2.85 -21.66 -10.73
N PRO A 343 3.73 -22.23 -11.60
CA PRO A 343 5.03 -21.64 -11.93
C PRO A 343 4.94 -20.26 -12.61
N ASN A 344 3.78 -19.92 -13.15
CA ASN A 344 3.47 -18.64 -13.78
C ASN A 344 2.92 -17.58 -12.81
N ILE A 345 2.61 -17.95 -11.57
CA ILE A 345 2.18 -17.04 -10.50
C ILE A 345 3.36 -16.83 -9.54
N MET A 346 3.72 -15.57 -9.31
CA MET A 346 4.78 -15.17 -8.39
C MET A 346 4.22 -14.30 -7.28
N ALA A 347 4.79 -14.34 -6.08
CA ALA A 347 4.43 -13.42 -4.99
C ALA A 347 5.68 -12.73 -4.43
N ILE A 348 5.60 -11.42 -4.22
CA ILE A 348 6.74 -10.58 -3.84
C ILE A 348 6.37 -9.56 -2.75
N GLY A 349 7.41 -8.99 -2.14
CA GLY A 349 7.26 -7.92 -1.17
C GLY A 349 6.80 -8.41 0.21
N ASP A 350 5.97 -7.61 0.89
CA ASP A 350 5.49 -7.94 2.23
C ASP A 350 4.48 -9.11 2.27
N LEU A 351 4.06 -9.59 1.11
CA LEU A 351 3.10 -10.69 0.94
C LEU A 351 3.69 -12.06 1.30
N ILE A 352 5.02 -12.19 1.30
CA ILE A 352 5.76 -13.46 1.46
C ILE A 352 6.69 -13.43 2.69
N GLN A 353 7.36 -14.54 2.97
CA GLN A 353 8.44 -14.58 3.97
C GLN A 353 9.67 -13.79 3.50
N GLY A 354 10.18 -12.90 4.36
CA GLY A 354 11.41 -12.14 4.08
C GLY A 354 11.51 -10.87 4.92
N VAL A 355 12.53 -10.05 4.62
CA VAL A 355 12.70 -8.74 5.24
C VAL A 355 11.82 -7.71 4.52
N ARG A 356 10.83 -7.18 5.24
CA ARG A 356 9.88 -6.15 4.79
C ARG A 356 10.54 -4.76 4.68
N LYS A 357 11.46 -4.59 3.72
CA LYS A 357 12.13 -3.32 3.40
C LYS A 357 12.07 -3.06 1.90
N THR A 358 11.60 -1.88 1.51
CA THR A 358 11.45 -1.42 0.11
C THR A 358 12.66 -1.74 -0.77
N SER A 359 13.87 -1.42 -0.33
CA SER A 359 15.11 -1.69 -1.08
C SER A 359 15.39 -3.19 -1.30
N ILE A 360 14.95 -4.05 -0.38
CA ILE A 360 15.07 -5.51 -0.49
C ILE A 360 13.99 -6.06 -1.43
N GLN A 361 12.76 -5.52 -1.40
CA GLN A 361 11.71 -5.87 -2.38
C GLN A 361 12.19 -5.58 -3.81
N MET A 362 12.74 -4.37 -4.02
CA MET A 362 13.36 -3.95 -5.27
C MET A 362 14.46 -4.91 -5.73
N PHE A 363 15.39 -5.26 -4.83
CA PHE A 363 16.51 -6.14 -5.16
C PHE A 363 16.06 -7.55 -5.60
N HIS A 364 14.98 -8.10 -5.02
CA HIS A 364 14.46 -9.40 -5.44
C HIS A 364 13.85 -9.33 -6.85
N VAL A 365 13.08 -8.28 -7.16
CA VAL A 365 12.53 -8.04 -8.51
C VAL A 365 13.66 -7.97 -9.54
N TYR A 366 14.73 -7.22 -9.26
CA TYR A 366 15.86 -7.09 -10.17
C TYR A 366 16.71 -8.36 -10.29
N LYS A 367 16.94 -9.13 -9.23
CA LYS A 367 17.90 -10.25 -9.26
C LYS A 367 17.28 -11.62 -9.60
N ARG A 368 16.01 -11.86 -9.25
CA ARG A 368 15.41 -13.23 -9.30
C ARG A 368 14.11 -13.35 -10.09
N THR A 369 13.30 -12.29 -10.16
CA THR A 369 11.94 -12.40 -10.73
C THR A 369 11.91 -12.33 -12.25
N LEU A 370 12.81 -11.58 -12.89
CA LEU A 370 12.69 -11.23 -14.32
C LEU A 370 13.99 -11.35 -15.16
N LEU A 371 15.11 -11.80 -14.58
CA LEU A 371 16.39 -11.93 -15.31
C LEU A 371 16.74 -13.37 -15.76
N THR A 372 15.95 -14.37 -15.37
CA THR A 372 15.98 -15.71 -15.97
C THR A 372 14.87 -15.82 -17.00
N PRO A 373 15.14 -15.64 -18.31
CA PRO A 373 14.15 -15.89 -19.34
C PRO A 373 13.73 -17.37 -19.36
N PRO A 374 12.50 -17.70 -19.81
CA PRO A 374 12.00 -19.07 -19.89
C PRO A 374 12.61 -19.88 -21.05
N SER A 375 13.91 -19.72 -21.30
CA SER A 375 14.76 -20.66 -22.05
C SER A 375 15.60 -21.52 -21.11
N PHE A 376 15.25 -21.56 -19.81
CA PHE A 376 16.03 -22.22 -18.74
C PHE A 376 15.30 -23.40 -18.07
N GLN A 377 14.46 -24.10 -18.84
CA GLN A 377 14.40 -25.54 -18.76
C GLN A 377 14.86 -26.06 -20.12
N ALA A 378 16.06 -26.64 -20.16
CA ALA A 378 16.40 -27.52 -21.26
C ALA A 378 15.35 -28.65 -21.29
N GLN A 379 15.01 -29.11 -22.49
CA GLN A 379 14.24 -30.34 -22.62
C GLN A 379 14.99 -31.47 -21.89
N PRO A 380 14.31 -32.47 -21.30
CA PRO A 380 14.99 -33.68 -20.91
C PRO A 380 15.55 -34.32 -22.20
N ASP A 381 16.87 -34.27 -22.36
CA ASP A 381 17.55 -35.04 -23.39
C ASP A 381 17.32 -36.55 -23.17
N ALA A 382 17.30 -37.29 -24.28
CA ALA A 382 16.80 -38.65 -24.39
C ALA A 382 17.63 -39.75 -23.69
#